data_AF-A0A2E1DYR8-F1
#
_entry.id   AF-A0A2E1DYR8-F1
#
_cell.length_a   1.000
_cell.length_b   1.000
_cell.length_c   1.000
_cell.angle_alpha   90.00
_cell.angle_beta   90.00
_cell.angle_gamma   90.00
#
_symmetry.space_group_name_H-M   'P 1'
#
loop_
_entity.id
_entity.type
_entity.pdbx_description
1 polymer ?
#
loop_
_entity_poly.entity_id
_entity_poly.type
_entity_poly.pdbx_seq_one_letter_code
_entity_poly.pdbx_strand_id
1 'polypeptide(L)'
;MHKFTFITLLLIFNIWFNDTNQKYKKAYFASGCFWCVESIYENLKGVKEVNSGYSGGKTTDPTYRQVMSGRTGHAEAIEVIYNPSEITFKTLVNVFFGSHDPTTLNKQGPDRGTQYRSIAFYENSIEKEIIENSITELLFNKTYYKITTEVLKFKAFYLAEEYHQDYKKKNPYNPYILNVSAPRINKFKIDYSELLK
;
A
#
# COMPACT_ATOMS: atom_id res chain seq x y z
N MET A 1 7.18 -22.60 -74.16
CA MET A 1 7.37 -23.30 -72.88
C MET A 1 7.55 -22.27 -71.79
N HIS A 2 6.53 -22.10 -70.94
CA HIS A 2 6.43 -21.05 -69.93
C HIS A 2 7.41 -21.25 -68.77
N LYS A 3 8.19 -20.21 -68.44
CA LYS A 3 8.90 -20.11 -67.17
C LYS A 3 8.00 -19.35 -66.20
N PHE A 4 7.41 -20.06 -65.24
CA PHE A 4 6.74 -19.47 -64.10
C PHE A 4 7.78 -19.19 -63.00
N THR A 5 7.96 -17.92 -62.69
CA THR A 5 8.76 -17.44 -61.56
C THR A 5 7.88 -17.48 -60.31
N PHE A 6 8.14 -18.38 -59.38
CA PHE A 6 7.50 -18.38 -58.07
C PHE A 6 8.19 -17.35 -57.18
N ILE A 7 7.51 -16.23 -56.90
CA ILE A 7 7.88 -15.29 -55.84
C ILE A 7 7.21 -15.79 -54.57
N THR A 8 7.99 -16.41 -53.68
CA THR A 8 7.54 -16.77 -52.33
C THR A 8 7.49 -15.49 -51.49
N LEU A 9 6.29 -14.94 -51.33
CA LEU A 9 6.02 -13.84 -50.42
C LEU A 9 6.15 -14.36 -48.97
N LEU A 10 7.30 -14.11 -48.33
CA LEU A 10 7.48 -14.34 -46.89
C LEU A 10 6.65 -13.31 -46.13
N LEU A 11 5.44 -13.73 -45.70
CA LEU A 11 4.67 -13.04 -44.68
C LEU A 11 5.45 -13.10 -43.37
N ILE A 12 6.14 -12.00 -43.04
CA ILE A 12 6.69 -11.78 -41.70
C ILE A 12 5.49 -11.55 -40.78
N PHE A 13 5.00 -12.62 -40.17
CA PHE A 13 4.09 -12.56 -39.03
C PHE A 13 4.89 -11.92 -37.89
N ASN A 14 4.69 -10.63 -37.65
CA ASN A 14 5.10 -10.00 -36.40
C ASN A 14 4.29 -10.66 -35.28
N ILE A 15 4.86 -11.70 -34.69
CA ILE A 15 4.39 -12.26 -33.43
C ILE A 15 4.64 -11.18 -32.38
N TRP A 16 3.59 -10.43 -32.06
CA TRP A 16 3.54 -9.62 -30.86
C TRP A 16 3.66 -10.59 -29.68
N PHE A 17 4.86 -10.69 -29.12
CA PHE A 17 5.04 -11.26 -27.79
C PHE A 17 4.33 -10.33 -26.80
N ASN A 18 3.07 -10.62 -26.50
CA ASN A 18 2.50 -10.20 -25.23
C ASN A 18 3.15 -11.07 -24.17
N ASP A 19 4.15 -10.52 -23.49
CA ASP A 19 4.71 -11.16 -22.30
C ASP A 19 3.66 -11.07 -21.18
N THR A 20 2.77 -12.06 -21.13
CA THR A 20 1.67 -12.15 -20.15
C THR A 20 2.14 -12.53 -18.75
N ASN A 21 3.46 -12.58 -18.49
CA ASN A 21 4.01 -12.98 -17.20
C ASN A 21 4.31 -11.78 -16.31
N GLN A 22 3.37 -10.83 -16.23
CA GLN A 22 3.47 -9.69 -15.34
C GLN A 22 3.38 -10.14 -13.88
N LYS A 23 4.53 -10.30 -13.24
CA LYS A 23 4.61 -10.68 -11.83
C LYS A 23 4.17 -9.51 -10.94
N TYR A 24 3.05 -9.69 -10.24
CA TYR A 24 2.63 -8.78 -9.16
C TYR A 24 3.76 -8.56 -8.16
N LYS A 25 3.85 -7.33 -7.64
CA LYS A 25 4.77 -6.94 -6.57
C LYS A 25 4.03 -6.71 -5.27
N LYS A 26 4.79 -6.65 -4.18
CA LYS A 26 4.27 -6.37 -2.84
C LYS A 26 4.85 -5.06 -2.32
N ALA A 27 4.07 -4.33 -1.53
CA ALA A 27 4.50 -3.16 -0.78
C ALA A 27 3.85 -3.20 0.61
N TYR A 28 4.53 -2.67 1.62
CA TYR A 28 4.06 -2.73 3.00
C TYR A 28 4.05 -1.35 3.63
N PHE A 29 2.96 -1.04 4.35
CA PHE A 29 2.77 0.26 5.00
C PHE A 29 2.04 0.11 6.34
N ALA A 30 2.36 0.97 7.30
CA ALA A 30 1.58 1.15 8.54
C ALA A 30 1.21 2.64 8.68
N SER A 31 -0.08 2.96 8.84
CA SER A 31 -0.54 4.36 8.90
C SER A 31 -1.80 4.55 9.74
N GLY A 32 -1.81 3.94 10.93
CA GLY A 32 -2.98 3.91 11.83
C GLY A 32 -3.80 2.64 11.67
N CYS A 33 -5.09 2.70 12.04
CA CYS A 33 -5.97 1.54 11.98
C CYS A 33 -6.03 0.91 10.58
N PHE A 34 -5.59 -0.35 10.47
CA PHE A 34 -5.45 -1.04 9.18
C PHE A 34 -6.76 -1.24 8.42
N TRP A 35 -7.94 -1.21 9.07
CA TRP A 35 -9.24 -1.33 8.41
C TRP A 35 -9.50 -0.16 7.44
N CYS A 36 -9.03 1.03 7.83
CA CYS A 36 -9.11 2.19 6.96
C CYS A 36 -8.07 2.11 5.85
N VAL A 37 -6.84 1.70 6.19
CA VAL A 37 -5.71 1.66 5.25
C VAL A 37 -5.96 0.61 4.16
N GLU A 38 -6.40 -0.60 4.54
CA GLU A 38 -6.83 -1.66 3.62
C GLU A 38 -7.80 -1.09 2.60
N SER A 39 -8.93 -0.53 3.07
CA SER A 39 -9.95 0.02 2.18
C SER A 39 -9.45 1.15 1.27
N ILE A 40 -8.48 1.97 1.69
CA ILE A 40 -7.85 2.98 0.82
C ILE A 40 -7.20 2.29 -0.38
N TYR A 41 -6.30 1.35 -0.12
CA TYR A 41 -5.52 0.71 -1.18
C TYR A 41 -6.35 -0.22 -2.05
N GLU A 42 -7.38 -0.85 -1.49
CA GLU A 42 -8.30 -1.68 -2.27
C GLU A 42 -9.05 -0.88 -3.35
N ASN A 43 -9.19 0.44 -3.22
CA ASN A 43 -9.87 1.25 -4.23
C ASN A 43 -8.96 1.65 -5.39
N LEU A 44 -7.66 1.35 -5.37
CA LEU A 44 -6.71 1.80 -6.39
C LEU A 44 -6.72 0.89 -7.64
N LYS A 45 -6.67 1.49 -8.83
CA LYS A 45 -6.32 0.80 -10.09
C LYS A 45 -4.92 0.20 -9.97
N GLY A 46 -4.72 -0.97 -10.57
CA GLY A 46 -3.47 -1.72 -10.47
C GLY A 46 -3.24 -2.42 -9.12
N VAL A 47 -4.02 -2.15 -8.06
CA VAL A 47 -3.97 -2.94 -6.82
C VAL A 47 -4.90 -4.14 -6.96
N LYS A 48 -4.33 -5.34 -6.82
CA LYS A 48 -5.06 -6.61 -6.91
C LYS A 48 -5.72 -6.96 -5.59
N GLU A 49 -4.98 -6.85 -4.50
CA GLU A 49 -5.36 -7.37 -3.19
C GLU A 49 -4.62 -6.60 -2.09
N VAL A 50 -5.26 -6.45 -0.95
CA VAL A 50 -4.67 -5.82 0.23
C VAL A 50 -5.01 -6.68 1.44
N ASN A 51 -3.99 -7.05 2.20
CA ASN A 51 -4.15 -7.85 3.41
C ASN A 51 -3.80 -7.01 4.64
N SER A 52 -4.66 -7.04 5.66
CA SER A 52 -4.41 -6.45 6.97
C SER A 52 -3.52 -7.38 7.82
N GLY A 53 -2.57 -6.81 8.56
CA GLY A 53 -1.62 -7.60 9.35
C GLY A 53 -0.75 -6.79 10.29
N TYR A 54 0.36 -7.39 10.70
CA TYR A 54 1.28 -6.85 11.69
C TYR A 54 2.72 -6.87 11.18
N SER A 55 3.44 -5.76 11.30
CA SER A 55 4.85 -5.68 10.91
C SER A 55 5.63 -4.66 11.76
N GLY A 56 6.94 -4.58 11.58
CA GLY A 56 7.82 -3.62 12.27
C GLY A 56 8.16 -3.95 13.73
N GLY A 57 7.67 -5.07 14.26
CA GLY A 57 7.95 -5.52 15.63
C GLY A 57 8.96 -6.66 15.72
N LYS A 58 9.05 -7.25 16.93
CA LYS A 58 10.02 -8.31 17.27
C LYS A 58 9.37 -9.66 17.58
N THR A 59 8.07 -9.67 17.92
CA THR A 59 7.35 -10.89 18.28
C THR A 59 7.05 -11.71 17.03
N THR A 60 7.32 -13.01 17.06
CA THR A 60 6.93 -13.92 15.98
C THR A 60 5.47 -14.30 16.15
N ASP A 61 4.73 -14.31 15.04
CA ASP A 61 3.31 -14.71 14.96
C ASP A 61 2.41 -14.06 16.04
N PRO A 62 2.38 -12.71 16.12
CA PRO A 62 1.61 -12.02 17.14
C PRO A 62 0.11 -12.05 16.83
N THR A 63 -0.70 -12.28 17.85
CA THR A 63 -2.16 -12.08 17.81
C THR A 63 -2.54 -10.61 17.92
N TYR A 64 -3.75 -10.24 17.48
CA TYR A 64 -4.27 -8.88 17.65
C TYR A 64 -4.16 -8.39 19.10
N ARG A 65 -4.57 -9.24 20.06
CA ARG A 65 -4.52 -8.91 21.50
C ARG A 65 -3.10 -8.58 21.96
N GLN A 66 -2.09 -9.31 21.47
CA GLN A 66 -0.71 -9.04 21.81
C GLN A 66 -0.24 -7.73 21.20
N VAL A 67 -0.55 -7.46 19.93
CA VAL A 67 -0.21 -6.18 19.27
C VAL A 67 -0.85 -5.00 19.98
N MET A 68 -2.13 -5.11 20.34
CA MET A 68 -2.88 -4.08 21.05
C MET A 68 -2.36 -3.78 22.46
N SER A 69 -1.56 -4.67 23.06
CA SER A 69 -0.86 -4.37 24.32
C SER A 69 0.28 -3.36 24.15
N GLY A 70 0.72 -3.09 22.92
CA GLY A 70 1.86 -2.23 22.58
C GLY A 70 3.24 -2.86 22.85
N ARG A 71 3.30 -4.08 23.40
CA ARG A 71 4.55 -4.72 23.87
C ARG A 71 5.31 -5.49 22.79
N THR A 72 4.67 -5.82 21.67
CA THR A 72 5.27 -6.63 20.61
C THR A 72 6.20 -5.82 19.69
N GLY A 73 6.07 -4.49 19.72
CA GLY A 73 6.70 -3.56 18.79
C GLY A 73 6.07 -3.52 17.40
N HIS A 74 5.07 -4.36 17.13
CA HIS A 74 4.38 -4.36 15.84
C HIS A 74 3.49 -3.12 15.69
N ALA A 75 3.35 -2.66 14.45
CA ALA A 75 2.29 -1.79 14.00
C ALA A 75 1.23 -2.61 13.25
N GLU A 76 -0.03 -2.16 13.34
CA GLU A 76 -1.03 -2.49 12.34
C GLU A 76 -0.52 -2.01 10.98
N ALA A 77 -0.40 -2.96 10.05
CA ALA A 77 0.20 -2.76 8.74
C ALA A 77 -0.68 -3.42 7.67
N ILE A 78 -0.41 -3.09 6.42
CA ILE A 78 -1.01 -3.74 5.26
C ILE A 78 0.07 -4.30 4.33
N GLU A 79 -0.26 -5.39 3.64
CA GLU A 79 0.43 -5.88 2.45
C GLU A 79 -0.40 -5.49 1.22
N VAL A 80 0.19 -4.72 0.31
CA VAL A 80 -0.44 -4.31 -0.96
C VAL A 80 0.14 -5.15 -2.08
N ILE A 81 -0.68 -5.96 -2.74
CA ILE A 81 -0.31 -6.73 -3.92
C ILE A 81 -0.74 -5.95 -5.15
N TYR A 82 0.20 -5.51 -5.99
CA TYR A 82 -0.06 -4.57 -7.08
C TYR A 82 0.65 -4.93 -8.39
N ASN A 83 0.06 -4.51 -9.51
CA ASN A 83 0.62 -4.60 -10.85
C ASN A 83 1.54 -3.37 -11.09
N PRO A 84 2.87 -3.55 -11.18
CA PRO A 84 3.80 -2.43 -11.36
C PRO A 84 3.67 -1.71 -12.72
N SER A 85 2.98 -2.29 -13.72
CA SER A 85 2.70 -1.58 -14.97
C SER A 85 1.46 -0.68 -14.92
N GLU A 86 0.58 -0.86 -13.93
CA GLU A 86 -0.61 -0.02 -13.76
C GLU A 86 -0.41 1.02 -12.64
N ILE A 87 0.29 0.65 -11.56
CA ILE A 87 0.56 1.55 -10.45
C ILE A 87 2.00 1.36 -9.95
N THR A 88 2.72 2.46 -9.79
CA THR A 88 4.12 2.42 -9.36
C THR A 88 4.25 2.43 -7.84
N PHE A 89 5.38 1.94 -7.32
CA PHE A 89 5.69 2.06 -5.89
C PHE A 89 5.72 3.53 -5.41
N LYS A 90 6.25 4.47 -6.21
CA LYS A 90 6.20 5.91 -5.88
C LYS A 90 4.75 6.39 -5.77
N THR A 91 3.85 5.94 -6.63
CA THR A 91 2.42 6.26 -6.53
C THR A 91 1.82 5.73 -5.22
N LEU A 92 2.15 4.49 -4.83
CA LEU A 92 1.72 3.93 -3.54
C LEU A 92 2.28 4.74 -2.35
N VAL A 93 3.54 5.18 -2.41
CA VAL A 93 4.14 6.07 -1.39
C VAL A 93 3.46 7.45 -1.36
N ASN A 94 3.05 7.99 -2.51
CA ASN A 94 2.30 9.25 -2.55
C ASN A 94 0.93 9.10 -1.90
N VAL A 95 0.22 7.99 -2.17
CA VAL A 95 -1.05 7.64 -1.49
C VAL A 95 -0.82 7.45 0.00
N PHE A 96 0.27 6.78 0.39
CA PHE A 96 0.64 6.62 1.80
C PHE A 96 0.71 7.97 2.50
N PHE A 97 1.53 8.91 2.02
CA PHE A 97 1.70 10.20 2.69
C PHE A 97 0.46 11.08 2.65
N GLY A 98 -0.31 11.10 1.55
CA GLY A 98 -1.50 11.97 1.48
C GLY A 98 -2.78 11.39 2.08
N SER A 99 -2.81 10.10 2.45
CA SER A 99 -4.00 9.47 3.02
C SER A 99 -3.99 9.37 4.55
N HIS A 100 -2.97 9.87 5.25
CA HIS A 100 -2.91 9.90 6.72
C HIS A 100 -2.22 11.17 7.23
N ASP A 101 -2.19 11.39 8.54
CA ASP A 101 -1.33 12.40 9.16
C ASP A 101 0.04 11.79 9.54
N PRO A 102 1.11 12.00 8.74
CA PRO A 102 2.44 11.48 9.02
C PRO A 102 3.19 12.27 10.11
N THR A 103 2.60 13.34 10.64
CA THR A 103 3.25 14.26 11.59
C THR A 103 3.05 13.82 13.05
N THR A 104 2.16 12.85 13.28
CA THR A 104 1.78 12.38 14.62
C THR A 104 2.56 11.13 15.03
N LEU A 105 3.37 11.26 16.07
CA LEU A 105 4.15 10.15 16.62
C LEU A 105 3.23 9.16 17.35
N ASN A 106 3.32 7.87 17.01
CA ASN A 106 2.60 6.77 17.67
C ASN A 106 1.08 7.00 17.81
N LYS A 107 0.47 7.57 16.77
CA LYS A 107 -0.95 7.95 16.77
C LYS A 107 -1.46 8.08 15.34
N GLN A 108 -2.75 7.83 15.13
CA GLN A 108 -3.48 8.32 13.97
C GLN A 108 -4.92 8.66 14.36
N GLY A 109 -5.36 9.91 14.15
CA GLY A 109 -6.68 10.35 14.56
C GLY A 109 -6.97 10.06 16.04
N PRO A 110 -8.04 9.32 16.40
CA PRO A 110 -8.33 8.95 17.77
C PRO A 110 -7.46 7.81 18.32
N ASP A 111 -6.80 7.03 17.45
CA ASP A 111 -6.08 5.81 17.82
C ASP A 111 -4.66 6.14 18.31
N ARG A 112 -4.33 5.68 19.52
CA ARG A 112 -3.06 6.01 20.20
C ARG A 112 -2.30 4.76 20.59
N GLY A 113 -1.00 4.77 20.33
CA GLY A 113 -0.09 3.67 20.65
C GLY A 113 0.90 3.40 19.53
N THR A 114 1.99 2.73 19.87
CA THR A 114 3.05 2.35 18.91
C THR A 114 2.51 1.46 17.80
N GLN A 115 1.42 0.74 18.05
CA GLN A 115 0.75 -0.07 17.05
C GLN A 115 0.07 0.74 15.93
N TYR A 116 -0.12 2.04 16.11
CA TYR A 116 -0.74 2.94 15.12
C TYR A 116 0.25 3.91 14.47
N ARG A 117 1.55 3.72 14.71
CA ARG A 117 2.59 4.62 14.19
C ARG A 117 2.72 4.51 12.67
N SER A 118 3.24 5.58 12.06
CA SER A 118 3.51 5.65 10.64
C SER A 118 4.82 4.94 10.28
N ILE A 119 4.77 3.96 9.36
CA ILE A 119 5.94 3.25 8.84
C ILE A 119 5.77 3.02 7.34
N ALA A 120 6.80 3.37 6.58
CA ALA A 120 6.95 2.95 5.18
C ALA A 120 8.08 1.93 5.11
N PHE A 121 7.76 0.72 4.65
CA PHE A 121 8.73 -0.36 4.56
C PHE A 121 9.37 -0.42 3.17
N TYR A 122 10.64 -0.75 3.10
CA TYR A 122 11.36 -1.00 1.84
C TYR A 122 11.98 -2.40 1.81
N GLU A 123 11.98 -3.04 0.64
CA GLU A 123 12.66 -4.32 0.42
C GLU A 123 14.07 -4.13 -0.16
N ASN A 124 14.27 -3.05 -0.93
CA ASN A 124 15.51 -2.76 -1.65
C ASN A 124 15.88 -1.26 -1.56
N SER A 125 17.08 -0.92 -2.05
CA SER A 125 17.62 0.45 -1.96
C SER A 125 16.82 1.47 -2.79
N ILE A 126 16.24 1.05 -3.92
CA ILE A 126 15.44 1.93 -4.78
C ILE A 126 14.16 2.34 -4.06
N GLU A 127 13.47 1.40 -3.43
CA GLU A 127 12.27 1.70 -2.62
C GLU A 127 12.59 2.60 -1.43
N LYS A 128 13.72 2.36 -0.77
CA LYS A 128 14.19 3.22 0.32
C LYS A 128 14.36 4.66 -0.15
N GLU A 129 15.08 4.85 -1.26
CA GLU A 129 15.33 6.15 -1.85
C GLU A 129 14.03 6.84 -2.27
N ILE A 130 13.08 6.10 -2.85
CA ILE A 130 11.75 6.64 -3.21
C ILE A 130 11.04 7.21 -1.97
N ILE A 131 11.05 6.49 -0.84
CA ILE A 131 10.42 6.93 0.41
C ILE A 131 11.13 8.16 0.97
N GLU A 132 12.46 8.12 1.07
CA GLU A 132 13.27 9.21 1.63
C GLU A 132 13.17 10.50 0.79
N ASN A 133 13.14 10.37 -0.54
CA ASN A 133 12.93 11.50 -1.45
C ASN A 133 11.53 12.07 -1.30
N SER A 134 10.48 11.24 -1.17
CA SER A 134 9.12 11.73 -0.88
C SER A 134 9.07 12.53 0.42
N ILE A 135 9.73 12.06 1.49
CA ILE A 135 9.80 12.81 2.76
C ILE A 135 10.50 14.16 2.54
N THR A 136 11.64 14.16 1.84
CA THR A 136 12.41 15.38 1.55
C THR A 136 11.60 16.39 0.75
N GLU A 137 10.92 15.95 -0.31
CA GLU A 137 10.06 16.77 -1.16
C GLU A 137 8.91 17.40 -0.35
N LEU A 138 8.23 16.61 0.48
CA LEU A 138 7.10 17.06 1.28
C LEU A 138 7.51 18.10 2.34
N LEU A 139 8.69 17.96 2.94
CA LEU A 139 9.23 18.93 3.89
C LEU A 139 9.70 20.20 3.18
N PHE A 140 10.40 20.06 2.05
CA PHE A 140 10.88 21.19 1.25
C PHE A 140 9.73 22.06 0.74
N ASN A 141 8.67 21.42 0.22
CA ASN A 141 7.47 22.09 -0.27
C ASN A 141 6.56 22.62 0.86
N LYS A 142 6.93 22.42 2.13
CA LYS A 142 6.14 22.79 3.31
C LYS A 142 4.73 22.18 3.31
N THR A 143 4.55 21.04 2.63
CA THR A 143 3.32 20.25 2.72
C THR A 143 3.12 19.75 4.14
N TYR A 144 4.22 19.34 4.79
CA TYR A 144 4.27 19.07 6.22
C TYR A 144 5.45 19.81 6.84
N TYR A 145 5.29 20.29 8.09
CA TYR A 145 6.38 20.92 8.84
C TYR A 145 7.31 19.90 9.53
N LYS A 146 6.82 18.67 9.73
CA LYS A 146 7.58 17.55 10.30
C LYS A 146 6.96 16.24 9.81
N ILE A 147 7.77 15.19 9.70
CA ILE A 147 7.31 13.84 9.40
C ILE A 147 7.92 12.91 10.44
N THR A 148 7.07 12.07 11.05
CA THR A 148 7.46 11.09 12.08
C THR A 148 7.49 9.65 11.55
N THR A 149 7.20 9.48 10.26
CA THR A 149 7.23 8.19 9.56
C THR A 149 8.59 7.51 9.69
N GLU A 150 8.58 6.26 10.15
CA GLU A 150 9.77 5.41 10.15
C GLU A 150 10.00 4.83 8.73
N VAL A 151 11.23 4.88 8.24
CA VAL A 151 11.64 4.23 6.98
C VAL A 151 12.42 2.97 7.31
N LEU A 152 11.76 1.81 7.27
CA LEU A 152 12.31 0.55 7.79
C LEU A 152 12.51 -0.49 6.70
N LYS A 153 13.61 -1.26 6.80
CA LYS A 153 13.78 -2.45 5.97
C LYS A 153 12.70 -3.46 6.33
N PHE A 154 11.97 -3.95 5.34
CA PHE A 154 11.00 -5.02 5.52
C PHE A 154 11.69 -6.29 6.05
N LYS A 155 11.05 -6.95 7.02
CA LYS A 155 11.56 -8.19 7.64
C LYS A 155 10.55 -9.32 7.58
N ALA A 156 9.33 -9.06 8.04
CA ALA A 156 8.25 -10.04 8.08
C ALA A 156 6.91 -9.32 8.11
N PHE A 157 5.88 -10.00 7.59
CA PHE A 157 4.49 -9.61 7.70
C PHE A 157 3.72 -10.80 8.30
N TYR A 158 2.94 -10.54 9.33
CA TYR A 158 2.07 -11.53 9.94
C TYR A 158 0.63 -11.17 9.60
N LEU A 159 -0.06 -12.05 8.87
CA LEU A 159 -1.45 -11.86 8.50
C LEU A 159 -2.31 -11.73 9.76
N ALA A 160 -3.16 -10.69 9.83
CA ALA A 160 -4.11 -10.56 10.92
C ALA A 160 -5.23 -11.59 10.78
N GLU A 161 -5.91 -11.87 11.89
CA GLU A 161 -7.02 -12.81 11.93
C GLU A 161 -8.11 -12.48 10.89
N GLU A 162 -8.76 -13.50 10.32
CA GLU A 162 -9.74 -13.38 9.23
C GLU A 162 -10.87 -12.35 9.46
N TYR A 163 -11.23 -12.13 10.72
CA TYR A 163 -12.27 -11.16 11.05
C TYR A 163 -11.81 -9.71 10.85
N HIS A 164 -10.50 -9.44 10.76
CA HIS A 164 -9.94 -8.12 10.43
C HIS A 164 -9.85 -7.84 8.93
N GLN A 165 -9.81 -8.87 8.09
CA GLN A 165 -9.75 -8.70 6.63
C GLN A 165 -11.09 -8.19 6.10
N ASP A 166 -11.08 -7.26 5.15
CA ASP A 166 -12.29 -6.64 4.59
C ASP A 166 -13.23 -6.03 5.65
N TYR A 167 -12.69 -5.61 6.81
CA TYR A 167 -13.53 -5.29 7.97
C TYR A 167 -14.58 -4.23 7.66
N LYS A 168 -14.22 -3.19 6.90
CA LYS A 168 -15.14 -2.13 6.50
C LYS A 168 -16.27 -2.65 5.62
N LYS A 169 -15.98 -3.54 4.65
CA LYS A 169 -17.01 -4.11 3.76
C LYS A 169 -17.96 -5.00 4.54
N LYS A 170 -17.43 -5.79 5.48
CA LYS A 170 -18.19 -6.69 6.35
C LYS A 170 -19.01 -5.94 7.41
N ASN A 171 -18.56 -4.75 7.84
CA ASN A 171 -19.16 -3.99 8.95
C ASN A 171 -19.43 -2.51 8.58
N PRO A 172 -20.22 -2.21 7.52
CA PRO A 172 -20.35 -0.86 6.99
C PRO A 172 -21.02 0.13 7.96
N TYR A 173 -21.83 -0.36 8.90
CA TYR A 173 -22.54 0.45 9.90
C TYR A 173 -21.84 0.50 11.27
N ASN A 174 -20.64 -0.07 11.39
CA ASN A 174 -19.88 0.01 12.64
C ASN A 174 -19.60 1.50 12.97
N PRO A 175 -19.85 1.97 14.21
CA PRO A 175 -19.64 3.36 14.58
C PRO A 175 -18.21 3.87 14.35
N TYR A 176 -17.20 3.01 14.56
CA TYR A 176 -15.81 3.36 14.26
C TYR A 176 -15.60 3.58 12.76
N ILE A 177 -16.16 2.70 11.92
CA ILE A 177 -16.10 2.85 10.46
C ILE A 177 -16.76 4.15 10.02
N LEU A 178 -17.97 4.44 10.51
CA LEU A 178 -18.72 5.63 10.13
C LEU A 178 -18.03 6.94 10.55
N ASN A 179 -17.49 6.99 11.77
CA ASN A 179 -16.99 8.23 12.35
C ASN A 179 -15.47 8.46 12.15
N VAL A 180 -14.70 7.40 11.90
CA VAL A 180 -13.23 7.49 11.79
C VAL A 180 -12.75 7.10 10.40
N SER A 181 -13.10 5.91 9.91
CA SER A 181 -12.56 5.41 8.63
C SER A 181 -13.23 6.06 7.41
N ALA A 182 -14.55 6.24 7.42
CA ALA A 182 -15.29 6.76 6.28
C ALA A 182 -14.89 8.20 5.90
N PRO A 183 -14.73 9.15 6.84
CA PRO A 183 -14.25 10.50 6.50
C PRO A 183 -12.87 10.48 5.82
N ARG A 184 -11.94 9.67 6.35
CA ARG A 184 -10.58 9.52 5.81
C ARG A 184 -10.60 8.94 4.39
N ILE A 185 -11.41 7.91 4.15
CA ILE A 185 -11.55 7.27 2.82
C ILE A 185 -12.25 8.19 1.83
N ASN A 186 -13.29 8.91 2.24
CA ASN A 186 -14.00 9.84 1.37
C ASN A 186 -13.10 10.98 0.92
N LYS A 187 -12.29 11.54 1.84
CA LYS A 187 -11.25 12.52 1.49
C LYS A 187 -10.27 11.94 0.48
N PHE A 188 -9.74 10.74 0.72
CA PHE A 188 -8.86 10.05 -0.22
C PHE A 188 -9.48 9.89 -1.61
N LYS A 189 -10.75 9.47 -1.70
CA LYS A 189 -11.44 9.29 -2.99
C LYS A 189 -11.59 10.59 -3.78
N ILE A 190 -11.70 11.72 -3.10
CA ILE A 190 -11.74 13.04 -3.74
C ILE A 190 -10.33 13.41 -4.21
N ASP A 191 -9.35 13.32 -3.31
CA ASP A 191 -7.98 13.79 -3.55
C ASP A 191 -7.23 12.94 -4.61
N TYR A 192 -7.63 11.67 -4.81
CA TYR A 192 -6.98 10.70 -5.71
C TYR A 192 -7.96 10.04 -6.70
N SER A 193 -8.97 10.78 -7.14
CA SER A 193 -10.06 10.28 -7.99
C SER A 193 -9.57 9.57 -9.28
N GLU A 194 -8.46 10.03 -9.83
CA GLU A 194 -7.82 9.49 -11.03
C GLU A 194 -7.19 8.11 -10.83
N LEU A 195 -6.82 7.78 -9.58
CA LEU A 195 -6.23 6.49 -9.21
C LEU A 195 -7.28 5.43 -8.87
N LEU A 196 -8.56 5.81 -8.73
CA LEU A 196 -9.61 4.88 -8.31
C LEU A 196 -10.01 3.92 -9.42
N LYS A 197 -10.30 2.66 -9.06
CA LYS A 197 -10.82 1.62 -9.96
C LYS A 197 -12.27 1.82 -10.37
#